data_AF-D2BBG1-F1
#
_entry.id   AF-D2BBG1-F1
#
_cell.length_a   1.000
_cell.length_b   1.000
_cell.length_c   1.000
_cell.angle_alpha   90.00
_cell.angle_beta   90.00
_cell.angle_gamma   90.00
#
_symmetry.space_group_name_H-M   'P 1'
#
loop_
_entity.id
_entity.type
_entity.pdbx_description
1 polymer ?
#
loop_
_entity_poly.entity_id
_entity_poly.type
_entity_poly.pdbx_seq_one_letter_code
_entity_poly.pdbx_strand_id
1 'polypeptide(L)'
;MPASRLAWLDALRGLGAVAVLLEHLLPWFMPALRPYWFNLGMYGVLVFFLVSGYIIPVSLEGRGDVRAFWISRVFRLYPIYLLVAAAVLLMAFWVPVREQVPRDLSAVSAHVTMLLDVVHLGGLADTMWTLSYEMVFYLLVTALFVRGLHHRSGTFAVGFGAVAVVAGLVLSAPLLKGPWPAYVSGALFLVGMVCLISGRFRTAAAYVLGGMSVVLLIFGSFVPWLGAAILAVMFIGTAVRRWEQGTGGLWPVAVATVLVALAPVWSGQAGWWWVQPGVWFTTMALAGATFAGAMALRRRRLPGFLVRLGLISYSLYLLHHPLLRLVNSLVGDVRTMQPVVQVSLSAGFVVAVIGLSQLTYRYVELPMQRLGRRVAHWPSAGDSALSAPSAGVSPVKSSSFSLPTG
;
A
#
# COMPACT_ATOMS: atom_id res chain seq x y z
N MET A 1 11.53 -17.47 10.00
CA MET A 1 11.96 -17.01 8.65
C MET A 1 13.26 -16.23 8.82
N PRO A 2 14.29 -16.40 7.99
CA PRO A 2 15.58 -15.79 8.25
C PRO A 2 15.46 -14.28 8.08
N ALA A 3 15.71 -13.54 9.16
CA ALA A 3 15.52 -12.09 9.27
C ALA A 3 16.26 -11.28 8.19
N SER A 4 17.25 -11.87 7.51
CA SER A 4 18.00 -11.25 6.42
C SER A 4 17.23 -11.11 5.10
N ARG A 5 16.27 -12.01 4.78
CA ARG A 5 15.65 -12.06 3.45
C ARG A 5 14.68 -10.91 3.17
N LEU A 6 14.13 -10.28 4.21
CA LEU A 6 13.18 -9.17 4.11
C LEU A 6 13.75 -7.83 4.57
N ALA A 7 14.91 -7.82 5.23
CA ALA A 7 15.52 -6.61 5.77
C ALA A 7 15.77 -5.51 4.72
N TRP A 8 16.06 -5.90 3.47
CA TRP A 8 16.24 -4.95 2.37
C TRP A 8 14.94 -4.29 1.90
N LEU A 9 13.82 -5.00 2.00
CA LEU A 9 12.50 -4.42 1.71
C LEU A 9 12.09 -3.46 2.81
N ASP A 10 12.37 -3.80 4.07
CA ASP A 10 12.16 -2.89 5.19
C ASP A 10 13.04 -1.64 5.04
N ALA A 11 14.33 -1.79 4.71
CA ALA A 11 15.22 -0.65 4.45
C ALA A 11 14.70 0.27 3.33
N LEU A 12 14.19 -0.31 2.21
CA LEU A 12 13.56 0.46 1.14
C LEU A 12 12.32 1.23 1.61
N ARG A 13 11.47 0.60 2.42
CA ARG A 13 10.30 1.28 3.02
C ARG A 13 10.72 2.42 3.94
N GLY A 14 11.78 2.23 4.73
CA GLY A 14 12.34 3.27 5.59
C GLY A 14 12.85 4.46 4.79
N LEU A 15 13.60 4.20 3.72
CA LEU A 15 14.08 5.23 2.80
C LEU A 15 12.92 5.99 2.13
N GLY A 16 11.90 5.27 1.64
CA GLY A 16 10.71 5.87 1.05
C GLY A 16 9.94 6.74 2.04
N ALA A 17 9.79 6.29 3.29
CA ALA A 17 9.11 7.06 4.36
C ALA A 17 9.83 8.38 4.64
N VAL A 18 11.16 8.33 4.73
CA VAL A 18 11.99 9.53 4.94
C VAL A 18 11.91 10.47 3.74
N ALA A 19 11.96 9.96 2.50
CA ALA A 19 11.81 10.78 1.30
C ALA A 19 10.47 11.54 1.30
N VAL A 20 9.37 10.86 1.61
CA VAL A 20 8.04 11.50 1.69
C VAL A 20 7.95 12.50 2.84
N LEU A 21 8.53 12.18 4.01
CA LEU A 21 8.62 13.13 5.12
C LEU A 21 9.36 14.41 4.68
N LEU A 22 10.50 14.27 4.02
CA LEU A 22 11.31 15.39 3.56
C LEU A 22 10.59 16.19 2.46
N GLU A 23 9.86 15.55 1.55
CA GLU A 23 9.04 16.25 0.55
C GLU A 23 8.02 17.20 1.19
N HIS A 24 7.41 16.79 2.31
CA HIS A 24 6.46 17.64 3.02
C HIS A 24 7.14 18.62 3.97
N LEU A 25 8.34 18.31 4.49
CA LEU A 25 9.07 19.18 5.41
C LEU A 25 9.78 20.34 4.69
N LEU A 26 10.56 20.02 3.66
CA LEU A 26 11.49 20.97 3.01
C LEU A 26 10.80 22.23 2.46
N PRO A 27 9.64 22.18 1.77
CA PRO A 27 9.00 23.39 1.25
C PRO A 27 8.66 24.44 2.32
N TRP A 28 8.39 23.99 3.55
CA TRP A 28 7.91 24.84 4.64
C TRP A 28 8.98 25.19 5.66
N PHE A 29 10.00 24.35 5.82
CA PHE A 29 11.02 24.56 6.85
C PHE A 29 12.38 24.93 6.25
N MET A 30 12.75 24.35 5.10
CA MET A 30 14.07 24.52 4.48
C MET A 30 13.96 24.54 2.95
N PRO A 31 13.25 25.52 2.36
CA PRO A 31 12.92 25.50 0.93
C PRO A 31 14.16 25.52 0.03
N ALA A 32 15.26 26.10 0.49
CA ALA A 32 16.55 26.13 -0.21
C ALA A 32 17.18 24.74 -0.43
N LEU A 33 16.82 23.75 0.39
CA LEU A 33 17.34 22.38 0.28
C LEU A 33 16.45 21.45 -0.56
N ARG A 34 15.29 21.93 -1.04
CA ARG A 34 14.38 21.10 -1.82
C ARG A 34 14.94 20.87 -3.23
N PRO A 35 15.11 19.61 -3.67
CA PRO A 35 15.47 19.33 -5.05
C PRO A 35 14.27 19.58 -5.97
N TYR A 36 14.53 20.17 -7.14
CA TYR A 36 13.51 20.40 -8.19
C TYR A 36 13.78 19.62 -9.48
N TRP A 37 14.91 18.92 -9.57
CA TRP A 37 15.28 18.09 -10.73
C TRP A 37 14.70 16.66 -10.66
N PHE A 38 14.08 16.30 -9.53
CA PHE A 38 13.23 15.11 -9.32
C PHE A 38 12.25 15.42 -8.18
N ASN A 39 11.17 14.65 -8.04
CA ASN A 39 10.21 14.80 -6.95
C ASN A 39 10.48 13.77 -5.85
N LEU A 40 10.84 14.25 -4.65
CA LEU A 40 11.27 13.40 -3.55
C LEU A 40 10.12 12.57 -2.96
N GLY A 41 8.91 13.13 -2.93
CA GLY A 41 7.72 12.42 -2.46
C GLY A 41 7.30 11.29 -3.39
N MET A 42 7.16 11.58 -4.68
CA MET A 42 6.83 10.59 -5.70
C MET A 42 7.89 9.51 -5.82
N TYR A 43 9.17 9.85 -5.68
CA TYR A 43 10.24 8.87 -5.53
C TYR A 43 9.95 7.88 -4.40
N GLY A 44 9.63 8.37 -3.19
CA GLY A 44 9.31 7.53 -2.04
C GLY A 44 8.05 6.69 -2.24
N VAL A 45 7.00 7.28 -2.84
CA VAL A 45 5.74 6.60 -3.17
C VAL A 45 5.96 5.45 -4.16
N LEU A 46 6.73 5.67 -5.23
CA LEU A 46 7.07 4.63 -6.21
C LEU A 46 7.85 3.48 -5.56
N VAL A 47 8.82 3.78 -4.69
CA VAL A 47 9.56 2.77 -3.93
C VAL A 47 8.61 1.95 -3.03
N PHE A 48 7.69 2.60 -2.33
CA PHE A 48 6.69 1.91 -1.50
C PHE A 48 5.80 0.97 -2.31
N PHE A 49 5.33 1.41 -3.47
CA PHE A 49 4.46 0.61 -4.31
C PHE A 49 5.19 -0.55 -5.00
N LEU A 50 6.45 -0.37 -5.41
CA LEU A 50 7.30 -1.49 -5.86
C LEU A 50 7.46 -2.55 -4.76
N VAL A 51 7.78 -2.13 -3.54
CA VAL A 51 7.92 -3.04 -2.39
C VAL A 51 6.59 -3.75 -2.07
N SER A 52 5.48 -3.01 -2.10
CA SER A 52 4.15 -3.55 -1.82
C SER A 52 3.76 -4.60 -2.87
N GLY A 53 3.96 -4.31 -4.14
CA GLY A 53 3.76 -5.22 -5.25
C GLY A 53 4.63 -6.49 -5.18
N TYR A 54 5.85 -6.36 -4.68
CA TYR A 54 6.79 -7.47 -4.51
C TYR A 54 6.39 -8.43 -3.36
N ILE A 55 5.72 -7.93 -2.31
CA ILE A 55 5.39 -8.72 -1.10
C ILE A 55 3.93 -9.21 -1.08
N ILE A 56 2.97 -8.36 -1.46
CA ILE A 56 1.54 -8.60 -1.19
C ILE A 56 1.02 -9.89 -1.86
N PRO A 57 1.22 -10.15 -3.18
CA PRO A 57 0.71 -11.36 -3.81
C PRO A 57 1.30 -12.64 -3.18
N VAL A 58 2.62 -12.63 -2.91
CA VAL A 58 3.33 -13.75 -2.27
C VAL A 58 2.79 -14.02 -0.87
N SER A 59 2.37 -12.99 -0.14
CA SER A 59 1.80 -13.18 1.21
C SER A 59 0.43 -13.85 1.21
N LEU A 60 -0.34 -13.68 0.12
CA LEU A 60 -1.62 -14.35 -0.08
C LEU A 60 -1.39 -15.78 -0.55
N GLU A 61 -0.51 -15.97 -1.54
CA GLU A 61 -0.12 -17.29 -2.06
C GLU A 61 0.51 -18.20 -1.00
N GLY A 62 1.44 -17.67 -0.21
CA GLY A 62 2.13 -18.44 0.82
C GLY A 62 1.23 -18.85 1.98
N ARG A 63 0.08 -18.20 2.18
CA ARG A 63 -0.93 -18.60 3.18
C ARG A 63 -2.02 -19.49 2.60
N GLY A 64 -2.42 -19.27 1.35
CA GLY A 64 -3.52 -19.98 0.71
C GLY A 64 -4.92 -19.61 1.22
N ASP A 65 -5.03 -18.76 2.25
CA ASP A 65 -6.28 -18.38 2.89
C ASP A 65 -6.58 -16.88 2.76
N VAL A 66 -7.66 -16.58 2.04
CA VAL A 66 -8.19 -15.22 1.83
C VAL A 66 -8.68 -14.61 3.15
N ARG A 67 -9.28 -15.40 4.04
CA ARG A 67 -9.80 -14.90 5.34
C ARG A 67 -8.64 -14.44 6.22
N ALA A 68 -7.65 -15.31 6.46
CA ALA A 68 -6.47 -14.96 7.22
C ALA A 68 -5.69 -13.79 6.61
N PHE A 69 -5.66 -13.68 5.28
CA PHE A 69 -5.06 -12.54 4.59
C PHE A 69 -5.73 -11.22 4.97
N TRP A 70 -7.05 -11.12 4.82
CA TRP A 70 -7.80 -9.89 5.13
C TRP A 70 -7.73 -9.53 6.61
N ILE A 71 -7.88 -10.51 7.52
CA ILE A 71 -7.70 -10.28 8.96
C ILE A 71 -6.33 -9.69 9.24
N SER A 72 -5.26 -10.27 8.69
CA SER A 72 -3.90 -9.75 8.85
C SER A 72 -3.74 -8.32 8.34
N ARG A 73 -4.41 -7.94 7.25
CA ARG A 73 -4.38 -6.56 6.71
C ARG A 73 -5.14 -5.57 7.57
N VAL A 74 -6.34 -5.93 8.06
CA VAL A 74 -7.13 -5.06 8.94
C VAL A 74 -6.33 -4.72 10.21
N PHE A 75 -5.78 -5.73 10.88
CA PHE A 75 -4.98 -5.55 12.10
C PHE A 75 -3.61 -4.89 11.87
N ARG A 76 -3.18 -4.75 10.61
CA ARG A 76 -1.94 -4.03 10.25
C ARG A 76 -2.22 -2.57 9.92
N LEU A 77 -3.28 -2.28 9.19
CA LEU A 77 -3.55 -0.96 8.62
C LEU A 77 -4.42 -0.08 9.55
N TYR A 78 -5.57 -0.59 9.99
CA TYR A 78 -6.56 0.22 10.70
C TYR A 78 -6.09 0.78 12.05
N PRO A 79 -5.29 0.10 12.90
CA PRO A 79 -4.99 0.61 14.24
C PRO A 79 -4.36 2.01 14.25
N ILE A 80 -3.29 2.20 13.48
CA ILE A 80 -2.62 3.51 13.39
C ILE A 80 -3.37 4.46 12.48
N TYR A 81 -4.04 3.98 11.42
CA TYR A 81 -4.89 4.80 10.56
C TYR A 81 -6.00 5.49 11.38
N LEU A 82 -6.72 4.73 12.21
CA LEU A 82 -7.78 5.24 13.08
C LEU A 82 -7.23 6.13 14.19
N LEU A 83 -6.07 5.79 14.77
CA LEU A 83 -5.42 6.65 15.76
C LEU A 83 -5.09 8.03 15.18
N VAL A 84 -4.53 8.05 13.97
CA VAL A 84 -4.18 9.29 13.27
C VAL A 84 -5.43 10.05 12.86
N ALA A 85 -6.46 9.38 12.35
CA ALA A 85 -7.75 9.99 12.05
C ALA A 85 -8.37 10.65 13.30
N ALA A 86 -8.39 9.94 14.44
CA ALA A 86 -8.87 10.48 15.70
C ALA A 86 -8.03 11.68 16.17
N ALA A 87 -6.70 11.60 16.07
CA ALA A 87 -5.81 12.72 16.42
C ALA A 87 -6.08 13.97 15.56
N VAL A 88 -6.29 13.81 14.24
CA VAL A 88 -6.64 14.92 13.34
C VAL A 88 -8.00 15.51 13.69
N LEU A 89 -8.99 14.68 14.01
CA LEU A 89 -10.32 15.14 14.43
C LEU A 89 -10.29 15.86 15.78
N LEU A 90 -9.43 15.43 16.72
CA LEU A 90 -9.18 16.17 17.96
C LEU A 90 -8.47 17.51 17.69
N MET A 91 -7.50 17.52 16.78
CA MET A 91 -6.86 18.78 16.37
C MET A 91 -7.84 19.74 15.69
N ALA A 92 -8.94 19.25 15.12
CA ALA A 92 -9.94 20.05 14.43
C ALA A 92 -10.58 21.15 15.29
N PHE A 93 -10.51 21.04 16.63
CA PHE A 93 -10.98 22.08 17.54
C PHE A 93 -10.18 23.38 17.45
N TRP A 94 -8.92 23.34 16.99
CA TRP A 94 -8.05 24.52 16.86
C TRP A 94 -7.35 24.64 15.50
N VAL A 95 -7.15 23.54 14.76
CA VAL A 95 -6.64 23.54 13.38
C VAL A 95 -7.73 23.05 12.43
N PRO A 96 -8.27 23.90 11.54
CA PRO A 96 -9.32 23.48 10.61
C PRO A 96 -8.93 22.25 9.77
N VAL A 97 -9.87 21.30 9.67
CA VAL A 97 -9.76 20.18 8.73
C VAL A 97 -9.82 20.71 7.31
N ARG A 98 -9.15 20.00 6.39
CA ARG A 98 -9.11 20.30 4.96
C ARG A 98 -10.52 20.38 4.36
N GLU A 99 -10.72 21.33 3.47
CA GLU A 99 -11.97 21.49 2.72
C GLU A 99 -12.28 20.28 1.83
N GLN A 100 -11.24 19.55 1.38
CA GLN A 100 -11.40 18.34 0.58
C GLN A 100 -11.99 17.15 1.37
N VAL A 101 -12.26 17.30 2.66
CA VAL A 101 -12.90 16.29 3.51
C VAL A 101 -14.33 16.76 3.82
N PRO A 102 -15.35 16.29 3.08
CA PRO A 102 -16.74 16.63 3.38
C PRO A 102 -17.14 16.21 4.79
N ARG A 103 -18.05 16.96 5.40
CA ARG A 103 -18.60 16.68 6.74
C ARG A 103 -19.90 15.89 6.64
N ASP A 104 -19.87 14.81 5.88
CA ASP A 104 -21.03 13.96 5.62
C ASP A 104 -20.65 12.46 5.66
N LEU A 105 -21.66 11.61 5.44
CA LEU A 105 -21.49 10.16 5.46
C LEU A 105 -20.62 9.63 4.30
N SER A 106 -20.41 10.40 3.22
CA SER A 106 -19.59 9.97 2.08
C SER A 106 -18.11 9.93 2.49
N ALA A 107 -17.66 10.93 3.25
CA ALA A 107 -16.33 10.95 3.82
C ALA A 107 -16.13 9.81 4.82
N VAL A 108 -17.12 9.53 5.67
CA VAL A 108 -17.08 8.39 6.61
C VAL A 108 -16.93 7.07 5.83
N SER A 109 -17.77 6.86 4.81
CA SER A 109 -17.70 5.66 3.96
C SER A 109 -16.31 5.49 3.34
N ALA A 110 -15.76 6.56 2.75
CA ALA A 110 -14.47 6.52 2.08
C ALA A 110 -13.29 6.30 3.04
N HIS A 111 -13.33 6.84 4.26
CA HIS A 111 -12.32 6.59 5.29
C HIS A 111 -12.43 5.15 5.84
N VAL A 112 -13.65 4.66 6.07
CA VAL A 112 -13.87 3.28 6.57
C VAL A 112 -13.43 2.25 5.55
N THR A 113 -13.66 2.45 4.25
CA THR A 113 -13.18 1.54 3.19
C THR A 113 -11.73 1.79 2.79
N MET A 114 -11.15 2.92 3.23
CA MET A 114 -9.88 3.46 2.74
C MET A 114 -9.86 3.71 1.22
N LEU A 115 -11.02 3.93 0.57
CA LEU A 115 -11.14 4.17 -0.88
C LEU A 115 -11.25 5.67 -1.22
N LEU A 116 -10.57 6.53 -0.46
CA LEU A 116 -10.64 8.00 -0.52
C LEU A 116 -10.44 8.56 -1.93
N ASP A 117 -9.25 8.34 -2.48
CA ASP A 117 -8.82 8.98 -3.72
C ASP A 117 -9.71 8.56 -4.91
N VAL A 118 -10.06 7.27 -4.97
CA VAL A 118 -10.81 6.66 -6.07
C VAL A 118 -12.32 6.95 -6.04
N VAL A 119 -12.82 7.57 -4.96
CA VAL A 119 -14.18 8.15 -4.91
C VAL A 119 -14.15 9.68 -4.89
N HIS A 120 -13.01 10.26 -5.28
CA HIS A 120 -12.78 11.71 -5.36
C HIS A 120 -12.94 12.45 -4.02
N LEU A 121 -12.53 11.82 -2.91
CA LEU A 121 -12.58 12.41 -1.57
C LEU A 121 -11.18 12.52 -0.95
N GLY A 122 -10.92 13.65 -0.29
CA GLY A 122 -9.67 13.88 0.43
C GLY A 122 -9.57 13.08 1.72
N GLY A 123 -8.34 12.76 2.13
CA GLY A 123 -8.06 12.17 3.44
C GLY A 123 -7.88 13.23 4.54
N LEU A 124 -8.21 12.86 5.78
CA LEU A 124 -7.94 13.66 6.99
C LEU A 124 -6.48 14.11 7.07
N ALA A 125 -5.54 13.20 6.78
CA ALA A 125 -4.16 13.55 6.49
C ALA A 125 -3.90 13.42 4.98
N ASP A 126 -3.14 14.34 4.38
CA ASP A 126 -2.92 14.36 2.94
C ASP A 126 -2.31 13.06 2.44
N THR A 127 -1.37 12.49 3.19
CA THR A 127 -0.71 11.23 2.82
C THR A 127 -1.64 10.02 2.75
N MET A 128 -2.87 10.08 3.26
CA MET A 128 -3.81 8.95 3.24
C MET A 128 -4.29 8.57 1.83
N TRP A 129 -4.14 9.44 0.81
CA TRP A 129 -4.57 9.13 -0.55
C TRP A 129 -3.90 7.86 -1.09
N THR A 130 -2.61 7.63 -0.79
CA THR A 130 -1.85 6.47 -1.29
C THR A 130 -2.39 5.14 -0.78
N LEU A 131 -3.00 5.14 0.41
CA LEU A 131 -3.61 3.94 0.99
C LEU A 131 -4.82 3.46 0.18
N SER A 132 -5.46 4.35 -0.57
CA SER A 132 -6.54 4.00 -1.50
C SER A 132 -6.04 3.06 -2.58
N TYR A 133 -4.87 3.35 -3.15
CA TYR A 133 -4.26 2.51 -4.16
C TYR A 133 -3.76 1.18 -3.60
N GLU A 134 -3.26 1.17 -2.36
CA GLU A 134 -2.91 -0.08 -1.66
C GLU A 134 -4.16 -0.95 -1.43
N MET A 135 -5.29 -0.36 -1.02
CA MET A 135 -6.57 -1.05 -0.85
C MET A 135 -7.12 -1.61 -2.17
N VAL A 136 -7.09 -0.81 -3.24
CA VAL A 136 -7.47 -1.28 -4.59
C VAL A 136 -6.62 -2.48 -5.00
N PHE A 137 -5.32 -2.44 -4.75
CA PHE A 137 -4.43 -3.56 -5.06
C PHE A 137 -4.74 -4.80 -4.21
N TYR A 138 -5.09 -4.66 -2.93
CA TYR A 138 -5.53 -5.79 -2.10
C TYR A 138 -6.79 -6.45 -2.65
N LEU A 139 -7.79 -5.66 -3.06
CA LEU A 139 -9.03 -6.18 -3.67
C LEU A 139 -8.74 -6.88 -5.00
N LEU A 140 -7.93 -6.28 -5.85
CA LEU A 140 -7.59 -6.82 -7.16
C LEU A 140 -6.77 -8.12 -7.06
N VAL A 141 -5.73 -8.16 -6.23
CA VAL A 141 -4.93 -9.37 -6.00
C VAL A 141 -5.80 -10.49 -5.41
N THR A 142 -6.75 -10.17 -4.55
CA THR A 142 -7.73 -11.15 -4.05
C THR A 142 -8.57 -11.72 -5.20
N ALA A 143 -9.09 -10.88 -6.10
CA ALA A 143 -9.85 -11.31 -7.27
C ALA A 143 -9.03 -12.21 -8.21
N LEU A 144 -7.76 -11.85 -8.46
CA LEU A 144 -6.85 -12.64 -9.30
C LEU A 144 -6.47 -13.97 -8.65
N PHE A 145 -6.32 -13.99 -7.33
CA PHE A 145 -5.92 -15.18 -6.58
C PHE A 145 -6.99 -16.27 -6.60
N VAL A 146 -8.26 -15.92 -6.42
CA VAL A 146 -9.36 -16.92 -6.30
C VAL A 146 -9.53 -17.80 -7.55
N ARG A 147 -9.10 -17.36 -8.74
CA ARG A 147 -9.07 -18.19 -9.97
C ARG A 147 -7.66 -18.54 -10.47
N GLY A 148 -6.62 -18.37 -9.66
CA GLY A 148 -5.25 -18.71 -10.08
C GLY A 148 -4.67 -17.81 -11.19
N LEU A 149 -5.27 -16.65 -11.46
CA LEU A 149 -4.79 -15.71 -12.50
C LEU A 149 -3.57 -14.89 -12.05
N HIS A 150 -3.17 -15.00 -10.79
CA HIS A 150 -2.03 -14.30 -10.19
C HIS A 150 -0.68 -14.61 -10.88
N HIS A 151 -0.57 -15.72 -11.62
CA HIS A 151 0.61 -16.03 -12.43
C HIS A 151 0.81 -15.05 -13.60
N ARG A 152 -0.25 -14.41 -14.10
CA ARG A 152 -0.20 -13.43 -15.21
C ARG A 152 0.12 -12.01 -14.77
N SER A 153 0.75 -11.83 -13.61
CA SER A 153 1.06 -10.51 -13.02
C SER A 153 1.81 -9.58 -13.98
N GLY A 154 2.70 -10.10 -14.83
CA GLY A 154 3.40 -9.29 -15.84
C GLY A 154 2.46 -8.69 -16.90
N THR A 155 1.45 -9.45 -17.34
CA THR A 155 0.43 -8.95 -18.29
C THR A 155 -0.40 -7.84 -17.65
N PHE A 156 -0.75 -7.95 -16.37
CA PHE A 156 -1.44 -6.88 -15.65
C PHE A 156 -0.59 -5.62 -15.52
N ALA A 157 0.73 -5.74 -15.30
CA ALA A 157 1.63 -4.59 -15.30
C ALA A 157 1.57 -3.81 -16.63
N VAL A 158 1.65 -4.52 -17.75
CA VAL A 158 1.56 -3.93 -19.09
C VAL A 158 0.17 -3.36 -19.36
N GLY A 159 -0.89 -4.09 -18.97
CA GLY A 159 -2.28 -3.66 -19.14
C GLY A 159 -2.57 -2.36 -18.40
N PHE A 160 -2.22 -2.26 -17.12
CA PHE A 160 -2.39 -1.02 -16.36
C PHE A 160 -1.47 0.11 -16.86
N GLY A 161 -0.27 -0.20 -17.35
CA GLY A 161 0.58 0.79 -18.02
C GLY A 161 -0.07 1.37 -19.28
N ALA A 162 -0.69 0.51 -20.11
CA ALA A 162 -1.41 0.96 -21.29
C ALA A 162 -2.65 1.79 -20.92
N VAL A 163 -3.41 1.35 -19.90
CA VAL A 163 -4.54 2.12 -19.35
C VAL A 163 -4.07 3.48 -18.82
N ALA A 164 -2.89 3.56 -18.18
CA ALA A 164 -2.35 4.83 -17.71
C ALA A 164 -2.09 5.81 -18.86
N VAL A 165 -1.48 5.34 -19.96
CA VAL A 165 -1.26 6.15 -21.17
C VAL A 165 -2.58 6.61 -21.78
N VAL A 166 -3.54 5.70 -21.96
CA VAL A 166 -4.86 6.03 -22.53
C VAL A 166 -5.64 6.99 -21.63
N ALA A 167 -5.64 6.76 -20.32
CA ALA A 167 -6.27 7.65 -19.36
C ALA A 167 -5.62 9.04 -19.37
N GLY A 168 -4.29 9.13 -19.52
CA GLY A 168 -3.59 10.40 -19.68
C GLY A 168 -4.05 11.16 -20.93
N LEU A 169 -4.24 10.45 -22.05
CA LEU A 169 -4.69 11.04 -23.31
C LEU A 169 -6.16 11.49 -23.30
N VAL A 170 -7.04 10.72 -22.65
CA VAL A 170 -8.50 10.85 -22.84
C VAL A 170 -9.21 11.46 -21.62
N LEU A 171 -8.69 11.25 -20.40
CA LEU A 171 -9.34 11.68 -19.16
C LEU A 171 -8.62 12.87 -18.56
N SER A 172 -9.24 14.05 -18.65
CA SER A 172 -8.78 15.27 -17.99
C SER A 172 -9.35 15.46 -16.57
N ALA A 173 -10.46 14.78 -16.26
CA ALA A 173 -11.18 14.86 -14.99
C ALA A 173 -11.90 13.53 -14.70
N PRO A 174 -12.26 13.23 -13.44
CA PRO A 174 -13.08 12.07 -13.11
C PRO A 174 -14.46 12.16 -13.76
N LEU A 175 -14.96 11.01 -14.22
CA LEU A 175 -16.31 10.87 -14.79
C LEU A 175 -17.35 10.60 -13.70
N LEU A 176 -16.97 9.87 -12.63
CA LEU A 176 -17.82 9.62 -11.48
C LEU A 176 -17.75 10.83 -10.54
N LYS A 177 -18.80 11.65 -10.55
CA LYS A 177 -18.90 12.86 -9.73
C LYS A 177 -19.92 12.71 -8.61
N GLY A 178 -19.73 13.50 -7.55
CA GLY A 178 -20.63 13.57 -6.40
C GLY A 178 -20.37 12.49 -5.35
N PRO A 179 -21.15 12.47 -4.25
CA PRO A 179 -20.90 11.61 -3.09
C PRO A 179 -21.38 10.16 -3.28
N TRP A 180 -22.22 9.89 -4.27
CA TRP A 180 -22.83 8.57 -4.48
C TRP A 180 -21.83 7.42 -4.72
N PRO A 181 -20.66 7.59 -5.39
CA PRO A 181 -19.69 6.51 -5.56
C PRO A 181 -19.17 6.03 -4.20
N ALA A 182 -19.03 6.93 -3.21
CA ALA A 182 -18.61 6.56 -1.86
C ALA A 182 -19.67 5.74 -1.13
N TYR A 183 -20.96 6.04 -1.30
CA TYR A 183 -22.04 5.24 -0.67
C TYR A 183 -22.16 3.85 -1.30
N VAL A 184 -22.20 3.79 -2.64
CA VAL A 184 -22.33 2.51 -3.37
C VAL A 184 -21.13 1.63 -3.11
N SER A 185 -19.92 2.18 -3.21
CA SER A 185 -18.69 1.43 -2.94
C SER A 185 -18.57 1.00 -1.49
N GLY A 186 -19.01 1.82 -0.53
CA GLY A 186 -19.11 1.48 0.89
C GLY A 186 -19.99 0.25 1.13
N ALA A 187 -21.21 0.27 0.60
CA ALA A 187 -22.15 -0.84 0.73
C ALA A 187 -21.59 -2.13 0.09
N LEU A 188 -21.07 -2.04 -1.14
CA LEU A 188 -20.46 -3.17 -1.83
C LEU A 188 -19.24 -3.71 -1.08
N PHE A 189 -18.40 -2.83 -0.53
CA PHE A 189 -17.23 -3.21 0.26
C PHE A 189 -17.63 -3.99 1.50
N LEU A 190 -18.62 -3.50 2.28
CA LEU A 190 -19.08 -4.17 3.49
C LEU A 190 -19.66 -5.57 3.18
N VAL A 191 -20.59 -5.64 2.22
CA VAL A 191 -21.20 -6.92 1.82
C VAL A 191 -20.14 -7.88 1.27
N GLY A 192 -19.25 -7.40 0.40
CA GLY A 192 -18.19 -8.19 -0.18
C GLY A 192 -17.19 -8.70 0.86
N MET A 193 -16.80 -7.88 1.85
CA MET A 193 -15.94 -8.31 2.96
C MET A 193 -16.58 -9.41 3.80
N VAL A 194 -17.88 -9.28 4.12
CA VAL A 194 -18.62 -10.32 4.85
C VAL A 194 -18.63 -11.63 4.05
N CYS A 195 -18.86 -11.59 2.74
CA CYS A 195 -18.79 -12.77 1.86
C CYS A 195 -17.38 -13.39 1.81
N LEU A 196 -16.32 -12.56 1.70
CA LEU A 196 -14.95 -13.06 1.69
C LEU A 196 -14.56 -13.75 3.00
N ILE A 197 -14.90 -13.14 4.14
CA ILE A 197 -14.57 -13.63 5.48
C ILE A 197 -15.39 -14.87 5.84
N SER A 198 -16.70 -14.88 5.55
CA SER A 198 -17.57 -16.03 5.80
C SER A 198 -17.29 -17.21 4.85
N GLY A 199 -16.64 -16.96 3.72
CA GLY A 199 -16.39 -17.95 2.67
C GLY A 199 -17.58 -18.18 1.74
N ARG A 200 -18.77 -17.64 2.04
CA ARG A 200 -19.96 -17.76 1.20
C ARG A 200 -19.89 -16.78 0.03
N PHE A 201 -20.12 -17.27 -1.19
CA PHE A 201 -19.99 -16.49 -2.44
C PHE A 201 -18.62 -15.81 -2.62
N ARG A 202 -17.54 -16.38 -2.05
CA ARG A 202 -16.20 -15.80 -2.04
C ARG A 202 -15.71 -15.34 -3.42
N THR A 203 -15.90 -16.17 -4.44
CA THR A 203 -15.46 -15.85 -5.80
C THR A 203 -16.23 -14.67 -6.39
N ALA A 204 -17.56 -14.67 -6.26
CA ALA A 204 -18.38 -13.57 -6.75
C ALA A 204 -18.03 -12.26 -6.03
N ALA A 205 -17.90 -12.29 -4.70
CA ALA A 205 -17.50 -11.14 -3.90
C ALA A 205 -16.13 -10.59 -4.31
N ALA A 206 -15.13 -11.46 -4.52
CA ALA A 206 -13.80 -11.04 -4.95
C ALA A 206 -13.84 -10.31 -6.30
N TYR A 207 -14.60 -10.82 -7.27
CA TYR A 207 -14.75 -10.17 -8.59
C TYR A 207 -15.56 -8.89 -8.56
N VAL A 208 -16.65 -8.84 -7.80
CA VAL A 208 -17.44 -7.61 -7.63
C VAL A 208 -16.57 -6.51 -7.03
N LEU A 209 -15.82 -6.83 -5.97
CA LEU A 209 -14.94 -5.85 -5.33
C LEU A 209 -13.75 -5.45 -6.19
N GLY A 210 -13.11 -6.39 -6.87
CA GLY A 210 -12.00 -6.11 -7.78
C GLY A 210 -12.45 -5.32 -9.03
N GLY A 211 -13.62 -5.63 -9.57
CA GLY A 211 -14.22 -4.88 -10.68
C GLY A 211 -14.61 -3.47 -10.26
N MET A 212 -15.29 -3.33 -9.13
CA MET A 212 -15.63 -2.04 -8.53
C MET A 212 -14.37 -1.19 -8.32
N SER A 213 -13.30 -1.76 -7.74
CA SER A 213 -12.09 -1.00 -7.45
C SER A 213 -11.39 -0.51 -8.73
N VAL A 214 -11.40 -1.28 -9.82
CA VAL A 214 -10.88 -0.85 -11.13
C VAL A 214 -11.74 0.26 -11.75
N VAL A 215 -13.07 0.14 -11.68
CA VAL A 215 -13.99 1.18 -12.17
C VAL A 215 -13.76 2.49 -11.42
N LEU A 216 -13.69 2.45 -10.09
CA LEU A 216 -13.43 3.62 -9.26
C LEU A 216 -12.04 4.22 -9.54
N LEU A 217 -11.01 3.37 -9.68
CA LEU A 217 -9.66 3.82 -10.01
C LEU A 217 -9.62 4.63 -11.31
N ILE A 218 -10.24 4.13 -12.37
CA ILE A 218 -10.18 4.76 -13.70
C ILE A 218 -11.10 5.98 -13.79
N PHE A 219 -12.30 5.91 -13.19
CA PHE A 219 -13.33 6.91 -13.43
C PHE A 219 -13.62 7.84 -12.26
N GLY A 220 -13.15 7.53 -11.06
CA GLY A 220 -13.41 8.33 -9.84
C GLY A 220 -12.16 8.91 -9.17
N SER A 221 -10.95 8.55 -9.57
CA SER A 221 -9.73 9.09 -8.96
C SER A 221 -9.47 10.56 -9.32
N PHE A 222 -8.75 11.28 -8.46
CA PHE A 222 -8.34 12.68 -8.73
C PHE A 222 -7.46 12.77 -9.98
N VAL A 223 -6.61 11.78 -10.21
CA VAL A 223 -5.68 11.71 -11.35
C VAL A 223 -5.71 10.30 -11.95
N PRO A 224 -6.64 10.01 -12.88
CA PRO A 224 -6.85 8.67 -13.45
C PRO A 224 -5.61 7.96 -13.97
N TRP A 225 -4.79 8.67 -14.75
CA TRP A 225 -3.56 8.10 -15.31
C TRP A 225 -2.57 7.69 -14.21
N LEU A 226 -2.48 8.47 -13.12
CA LEU A 226 -1.58 8.21 -12.01
C LEU A 226 -2.03 6.97 -11.24
N GLY A 227 -3.34 6.82 -11.00
CA GLY A 227 -3.88 5.63 -10.34
C GLY A 227 -3.58 4.35 -11.11
N ALA A 228 -3.79 4.35 -12.43
CA ALA A 228 -3.41 3.24 -13.29
C ALA A 228 -1.90 2.99 -13.31
N ALA A 229 -1.08 4.06 -13.38
CA ALA A 229 0.38 3.95 -13.31
C ALA A 229 0.86 3.35 -11.99
N ILE A 230 0.26 3.72 -10.85
CA ILE A 230 0.56 3.15 -9.54
C ILE A 230 0.28 1.64 -9.53
N LEU A 231 -0.88 1.20 -10.03
CA LEU A 231 -1.15 -0.25 -10.12
C LEU A 231 -0.17 -0.96 -11.04
N ALA A 232 0.20 -0.35 -12.17
CA ALA A 232 1.24 -0.88 -13.05
C ALA A 232 2.58 -1.06 -12.30
N VAL A 233 3.00 -0.07 -11.50
CA VAL A 233 4.20 -0.13 -10.66
C VAL A 233 4.11 -1.23 -9.60
N MET A 234 2.95 -1.43 -8.97
CA MET A 234 2.76 -2.54 -8.03
C MET A 234 2.87 -3.89 -8.75
N PHE A 235 2.24 -4.06 -9.91
CA PHE A 235 2.40 -5.28 -10.70
C PHE A 235 3.81 -5.47 -11.28
N ILE A 236 4.55 -4.40 -11.56
CA ILE A 236 5.99 -4.46 -11.87
C ILE A 236 6.74 -5.09 -10.70
N GLY A 237 6.47 -4.67 -9.46
CA GLY A 237 7.06 -5.29 -8.26
C GLY A 237 6.76 -6.79 -8.18
N THR A 238 5.54 -7.21 -8.52
CA THR A 238 5.17 -8.63 -8.59
C THR A 238 5.89 -9.36 -9.74
N ALA A 239 6.00 -8.75 -10.91
CA ALA A 239 6.68 -9.33 -12.07
C ALA A 239 8.19 -9.52 -11.81
N VAL A 240 8.84 -8.55 -11.16
CA VAL A 240 10.24 -8.67 -10.71
C VAL A 240 10.41 -9.83 -9.73
N ARG A 241 9.45 -10.02 -8.81
CA ARG A 241 9.47 -11.17 -7.90
C ARG A 241 9.35 -12.50 -8.63
N ARG A 242 8.47 -12.59 -9.64
CA ARG A 242 8.31 -13.81 -10.47
C ARG A 242 9.57 -14.14 -11.24
N TRP A 243 10.22 -13.12 -11.80
CA TRP A 243 11.51 -13.26 -12.45
C TRP A 243 12.57 -13.80 -11.49
N GLU A 244 12.66 -13.26 -10.27
CA GLU A 244 13.60 -13.78 -9.27
C GLU A 244 13.33 -15.25 -8.89
N GLN A 245 12.06 -15.66 -8.90
CA GLN A 245 11.64 -17.04 -8.63
C GLN A 245 11.80 -17.98 -9.85
N GLY A 246 12.20 -17.47 -11.02
CA GLY A 246 12.32 -18.26 -12.25
C GLY A 246 10.97 -18.61 -12.90
N THR A 247 9.88 -17.94 -12.52
CA THR A 247 8.51 -18.23 -12.99
C THR A 247 7.99 -17.22 -14.02
N GLY A 248 8.78 -16.20 -14.36
CA GLY A 248 8.42 -15.17 -15.33
C GLY A 248 9.64 -14.46 -15.92
N GLY A 249 9.44 -13.75 -17.03
CA GLY A 249 10.48 -12.96 -17.70
C GLY A 249 10.53 -11.50 -17.26
N LEU A 250 11.60 -10.78 -17.64
CA LEU A 250 11.76 -9.34 -17.41
C LEU A 250 11.08 -8.45 -18.46
N TRP A 251 10.69 -9.00 -19.61
CA TRP A 251 10.06 -8.20 -20.68
C TRP A 251 8.83 -7.39 -20.19
N PRO A 252 7.91 -7.91 -19.33
CA PRO A 252 6.76 -7.13 -18.90
C PRO A 252 7.17 -5.98 -17.99
N VAL A 253 8.26 -6.14 -17.23
CA VAL A 253 8.84 -5.08 -16.38
C VAL A 253 9.34 -3.94 -17.27
N ALA A 254 10.09 -4.26 -18.32
CA ALA A 254 10.61 -3.25 -19.26
C ALA A 254 9.47 -2.50 -19.96
N VAL A 255 8.51 -3.23 -20.55
CA VAL A 255 7.39 -2.62 -21.27
C VAL A 255 6.51 -1.78 -20.35
N ALA A 256 6.11 -2.31 -19.18
CA ALA A 256 5.29 -1.55 -18.24
C ALA A 256 6.01 -0.31 -17.70
N THR A 257 7.33 -0.38 -17.47
CA THR A 257 8.12 0.77 -17.02
C THR A 257 8.10 1.88 -18.08
N VAL A 258 8.27 1.54 -19.36
CA VAL A 258 8.18 2.51 -20.47
C VAL A 258 6.79 3.13 -20.53
N LEU A 259 5.74 2.32 -20.43
CA LEU A 259 4.35 2.82 -20.45
C LEU A 259 4.07 3.78 -19.28
N VAL A 260 4.53 3.46 -18.07
CA VAL A 260 4.40 4.34 -16.90
C VAL A 260 5.22 5.63 -17.08
N ALA A 261 6.39 5.57 -17.72
CA ALA A 261 7.17 6.75 -18.06
C ALA A 261 6.37 7.69 -18.97
N LEU A 262 5.71 7.13 -19.98
CA LEU A 262 5.02 7.88 -21.02
C LEU A 262 3.62 8.36 -20.61
N ALA A 263 3.00 7.75 -19.60
CA ALA A 263 1.64 8.06 -19.15
C ALA A 263 1.35 9.55 -18.93
N PRO A 264 2.21 10.33 -18.23
CA PRO A 264 1.95 11.75 -18.02
C PRO A 264 2.18 12.66 -19.22
N VAL A 265 2.90 12.22 -20.26
CA VAL A 265 3.42 13.08 -21.34
C VAL A 265 2.32 13.88 -22.03
N TRP A 266 1.14 13.28 -22.17
CA TRP A 266 -0.04 13.90 -22.79
C TRP A 266 -1.18 14.18 -21.81
N SER A 267 -0.94 14.03 -20.51
CA SER A 267 -1.97 14.26 -19.50
C SER A 267 -2.31 15.74 -19.36
N GLY A 268 -3.56 16.05 -18.99
CA GLY A 268 -3.96 17.42 -18.63
C GLY A 268 -3.15 18.00 -17.46
N GLN A 269 -2.49 17.14 -16.68
CA GLN A 269 -1.60 17.50 -15.57
C GLN A 269 -0.13 17.62 -15.99
N ALA A 270 0.21 17.51 -17.29
CA ALA A 270 1.59 17.61 -17.78
C ALA A 270 2.26 18.96 -17.45
N GLY A 271 1.47 20.00 -17.18
CA GLY A 271 1.96 21.31 -16.72
C GLY A 271 2.40 21.36 -15.25
N TRP A 272 2.10 20.34 -14.43
CA TRP A 272 2.57 20.30 -13.05
C TRP A 272 4.08 20.11 -13.00
N TRP A 273 4.77 20.87 -12.15
CA TRP A 273 6.24 20.89 -12.10
C TRP A 273 6.87 19.50 -11.95
N TRP A 274 6.24 18.61 -11.19
CA TRP A 274 6.74 17.25 -10.92
C TRP A 274 6.36 16.21 -11.99
N VAL A 275 5.42 16.57 -12.86
CA VAL A 275 4.96 15.74 -13.98
C VAL A 275 5.75 16.05 -15.25
N GLN A 276 6.45 17.19 -15.29
CA GLN A 276 7.31 17.57 -16.42
C GLN A 276 8.25 16.40 -16.79
N PRO A 277 8.43 16.08 -18.08
CA PRO A 277 9.13 14.86 -18.51
C PRO A 277 10.50 14.66 -17.85
N GLY A 278 11.30 15.72 -17.75
CA GLY A 278 12.61 15.65 -17.09
C GLY A 278 12.51 15.21 -15.63
N VAL A 279 11.64 15.85 -14.84
CA VAL A 279 11.45 15.56 -13.40
C VAL A 279 10.81 14.20 -13.20
N TRP A 280 9.84 13.82 -14.02
CA TRP A 280 9.17 12.52 -13.93
C TRP A 280 10.13 11.37 -14.26
N PHE A 281 10.87 11.47 -15.37
CA PHE A 281 11.81 10.43 -15.78
C PHE A 281 12.95 10.25 -14.78
N THR A 282 13.53 11.34 -14.26
CA THR A 282 14.57 11.24 -13.22
C THR A 282 14.01 10.61 -11.94
N THR A 283 12.81 10.99 -11.52
CA THR A 283 12.13 10.41 -10.34
C THR A 283 11.95 8.91 -10.50
N MET A 284 11.44 8.47 -11.64
CA MET A 284 11.19 7.06 -11.92
C MET A 284 12.50 6.26 -12.05
N ALA A 285 13.51 6.85 -12.70
CA ALA A 285 14.84 6.25 -12.83
C ALA A 285 15.50 6.05 -11.45
N LEU A 286 15.44 7.06 -10.57
CA LEU A 286 15.96 6.96 -9.21
C LEU A 286 15.22 5.91 -8.38
N ALA A 287 13.89 5.85 -8.45
CA ALA A 287 13.10 4.86 -7.74
C ALA A 287 13.46 3.43 -8.20
N GLY A 288 13.53 3.22 -9.53
CA GLY A 288 13.93 1.94 -10.12
C GLY A 288 15.37 1.55 -9.77
N ALA A 289 16.33 2.48 -9.87
CA ALA A 289 17.72 2.25 -9.53
C ALA A 289 17.90 1.93 -8.03
N THR A 290 17.17 2.63 -7.16
CA THR A 290 17.17 2.35 -5.71
C THR A 290 16.66 0.94 -5.43
N PHE A 291 15.52 0.56 -6.04
CA PHE A 291 14.96 -0.77 -5.87
C PHE A 291 15.91 -1.86 -6.39
N ALA A 292 16.45 -1.69 -7.60
CA ALA A 292 17.40 -2.62 -8.21
C ALA A 292 18.69 -2.74 -7.40
N GLY A 293 19.23 -1.62 -6.89
CA GLY A 293 20.42 -1.59 -6.04
C GLY A 293 20.19 -2.32 -4.72
N ALA A 294 19.07 -2.05 -4.03
CA ALA A 294 18.71 -2.78 -2.81
C ALA A 294 18.50 -4.28 -3.08
N MET A 295 17.88 -4.62 -4.22
CA MET A 295 17.74 -6.01 -4.65
C MET A 295 19.09 -6.68 -4.93
N ALA A 296 20.04 -5.99 -5.55
CA ALA A 296 21.41 -6.50 -5.74
C ALA A 296 22.11 -6.75 -4.39
N LEU A 297 21.86 -5.89 -3.40
CA LEU A 297 22.41 -5.99 -2.05
C LEU A 297 21.64 -6.93 -1.11
N ARG A 298 20.56 -7.59 -1.57
CA ARG A 298 19.64 -8.38 -0.73
C ARG A 298 20.27 -9.52 0.08
N ARG A 299 21.44 -10.00 -0.31
CA ARG A 299 22.20 -11.05 0.40
C ARG A 299 23.22 -10.49 1.40
N ARG A 300 23.42 -9.17 1.43
CA ARG A 300 24.33 -8.50 2.36
C ARG A 300 23.60 -8.05 3.63
N ARG A 301 24.36 -7.83 4.70
CA ARG A 301 23.84 -7.20 5.92
C ARG A 301 23.68 -5.71 5.67
N LEU A 302 22.45 -5.22 5.80
CA LEU A 302 22.16 -3.80 5.70
C LEU A 302 22.30 -3.10 7.07
N PRO A 303 22.58 -1.78 7.08
CA PRO A 303 22.62 -1.01 8.31
C PRO A 303 21.33 -1.15 9.12
N GLY A 304 21.46 -1.54 10.40
CA GLY A 304 20.30 -1.82 11.26
C GLY A 304 19.38 -0.61 11.48
N PHE A 305 19.89 0.61 11.37
CA PHE A 305 19.06 1.82 11.48
C PHE A 305 18.08 1.95 10.31
N LEU A 306 18.48 1.63 9.08
CA LEU A 306 17.59 1.68 7.90
C LEU A 306 16.47 0.66 8.03
N VAL A 307 16.79 -0.55 8.50
CA VAL A 307 15.80 -1.59 8.75
C VAL A 307 14.81 -1.15 9.83
N ARG A 308 15.30 -0.54 10.92
CA ARG A 308 14.44 0.01 11.99
C ARG A 308 13.49 1.10 11.47
N LEU A 309 13.97 2.01 10.62
CA LEU A 309 13.11 3.00 9.95
C LEU A 309 12.05 2.33 9.09
N GLY A 310 12.42 1.22 8.43
CA GLY A 310 11.50 0.36 7.70
C GLY A 310 10.35 -0.21 8.53
N LEU A 311 10.66 -0.72 9.72
CA LEU A 311 9.67 -1.31 10.62
C LEU A 311 8.63 -0.28 11.09
N ILE A 312 9.06 0.95 11.36
CA ILE A 312 8.18 2.06 11.79
C ILE A 312 7.66 2.90 10.62
N SER A 313 7.93 2.49 9.37
CA SER A 313 7.65 3.29 8.16
C SER A 313 6.18 3.67 8.02
N TYR A 314 5.26 2.84 8.53
CA TYR A 314 3.83 3.08 8.41
C TYR A 314 3.36 4.21 9.35
N SER A 315 3.65 4.12 10.65
CA SER A 315 3.54 5.25 11.58
C SER A 315 4.22 6.52 11.06
N LEU A 316 5.47 6.42 10.60
CA LEU A 316 6.24 7.56 10.10
C LEU A 316 5.53 8.26 8.93
N TYR A 317 5.00 7.47 8.01
CA TYR A 317 4.26 7.96 6.85
C TYR A 317 2.92 8.63 7.20
N LEU A 318 2.22 8.15 8.23
CA LEU A 318 0.93 8.72 8.62
C LEU A 318 1.02 9.90 9.59
N LEU A 319 1.98 9.87 10.53
CA LEU A 319 2.08 10.88 11.59
C LEU A 319 2.74 12.19 11.14
N HIS A 320 3.64 12.16 10.16
CA HIS A 320 4.44 13.35 9.83
C HIS A 320 3.57 14.52 9.36
N HIS A 321 2.55 14.30 8.52
CA HIS A 321 1.77 15.40 7.96
C HIS A 321 0.86 16.09 9.00
N PRO A 322 0.08 15.38 9.84
CA PRO A 322 -0.64 16.00 10.96
C PRO A 322 0.29 16.73 11.94
N LEU A 323 1.44 16.14 12.27
CA LEU A 323 2.42 16.80 13.14
C LEU A 323 3.00 18.07 12.50
N LEU A 324 3.25 18.06 11.19
CA LEU A 324 3.74 19.25 10.48
C LEU A 324 2.72 20.38 10.53
N ARG A 325 1.43 20.06 10.35
CA ARG A 325 0.33 21.03 10.55
C ARG A 325 0.29 21.57 11.97
N LEU A 326 0.43 20.70 12.97
CA LEU A 326 0.47 21.11 14.37
C LEU A 326 1.62 22.09 14.61
N VAL A 327 2.84 21.76 14.19
CA VAL A 327 4.00 22.62 14.40
C VAL A 327 3.82 23.96 13.68
N ASN A 328 3.38 23.97 12.42
CA ASN A 328 3.11 25.22 11.70
C ASN A 328 2.03 26.07 12.39
N SER A 329 1.01 25.46 12.99
CA SER A 329 -0.02 26.20 13.74
C SER A 329 0.49 26.83 15.05
N LEU A 330 1.52 26.24 15.67
CA LEU A 330 2.08 26.70 16.94
C LEU A 330 3.21 27.72 16.74
N VAL A 331 4.07 27.49 15.74
CA VAL A 331 5.30 28.25 15.52
C VAL A 331 5.13 29.33 14.44
N GLY A 332 4.13 29.21 13.57
CA GLY A 332 3.93 30.10 12.43
C GLY A 332 4.79 29.72 11.22
N ASP A 333 5.04 30.69 10.34
CA ASP A 333 5.79 30.46 9.10
C ASP A 333 7.30 30.36 9.36
N VAL A 334 7.82 29.12 9.37
CA VAL A 334 9.24 28.84 9.62
C VAL A 334 10.14 29.43 8.51
N ARG A 335 9.63 29.66 7.30
CA ARG A 335 10.41 30.15 6.14
C ARG A 335 10.98 31.55 6.35
N THR A 336 10.33 32.35 7.19
CA THR A 336 10.76 33.74 7.48
C THR A 336 11.74 33.82 8.65
N MET A 337 12.02 32.71 9.32
CA MET A 337 12.91 32.66 10.49
C MET A 337 14.38 32.57 10.08
N GLN A 338 15.29 32.86 11.01
CA GLN A 338 16.73 32.74 10.77
C GLN A 338 17.12 31.29 10.40
N PRO A 339 18.13 31.08 9.53
CA PRO A 339 18.52 29.73 9.08
C PRO A 339 18.85 28.76 10.20
N VAL A 340 19.47 29.23 11.29
CA VAL A 340 19.76 28.39 12.47
C VAL A 340 18.48 27.84 13.09
N VAL A 341 17.45 28.69 13.23
CA VAL A 341 16.14 28.28 13.75
C VAL A 341 15.45 27.30 12.82
N GLN A 342 15.52 27.52 11.50
CA GLN A 342 14.99 26.59 10.49
C GLN A 342 15.61 25.20 10.61
N VAL A 343 16.95 25.13 10.72
CA VAL A 343 17.68 23.87 10.90
C VAL A 343 17.29 23.20 12.21
N SER A 344 17.27 23.94 13.32
CA SER A 344 16.93 23.42 14.65
C SER A 344 15.51 22.87 14.70
N LEU A 345 14.52 23.59 14.16
CA LEU A 345 13.13 23.15 14.10
C LEU A 345 12.97 21.93 13.18
N SER A 346 13.66 21.89 12.05
CA SER A 346 13.63 20.74 11.14
C SER A 346 14.20 19.49 11.80
N ALA A 347 15.36 19.61 12.44
CA ALA A 347 15.98 18.50 13.16
C ALA A 347 15.12 18.03 14.34
N GLY A 348 14.58 18.96 15.13
CA GLY A 348 13.65 18.68 16.22
C GLY A 348 12.39 17.97 15.74
N PHE A 349 11.82 18.42 14.61
CA PHE A 349 10.66 17.79 13.99
C PHE A 349 10.95 16.35 13.55
N VAL A 350 12.05 16.11 12.84
CA VAL A 350 12.44 14.76 12.39
C VAL A 350 12.61 13.82 13.59
N VAL A 351 13.30 14.28 14.65
CA VAL A 351 13.49 13.50 15.88
C VAL A 351 12.15 13.20 16.56
N ALA A 352 11.28 14.20 16.69
CA ALA A 352 9.96 14.06 17.32
C ALA A 352 9.08 13.07 16.55
N VAL A 353 9.02 13.18 15.22
CA VAL A 353 8.23 12.30 14.37
C VAL A 353 8.77 10.86 14.43
N ILE A 354 10.09 10.65 14.38
CA ILE A 354 10.67 9.31 14.52
C ILE A 354 10.38 8.74 15.91
N GLY A 355 10.52 9.55 16.96
CA GLY A 355 10.21 9.15 18.34
C GLY A 355 8.77 8.71 18.51
N LEU A 356 7.81 9.54 18.05
CA LEU A 356 6.39 9.20 18.12
C LEU A 356 6.04 7.98 17.25
N SER A 357 6.70 7.83 16.10
CA SER A 357 6.53 6.66 15.25
C SER A 357 7.01 5.38 15.93
N GLN A 358 8.10 5.42 16.70
CA GLN A 358 8.55 4.28 17.50
C GLN A 358 7.57 3.94 18.63
N LEU A 359 7.02 4.95 19.31
CA LEU A 359 6.04 4.75 20.38
C LEU A 359 4.77 4.11 19.85
N THR A 360 4.18 4.68 18.79
CA THR A 360 2.96 4.15 18.17
C THR A 360 3.18 2.76 17.56
N TYR A 361 4.34 2.51 16.92
CA TYR A 361 4.69 1.17 16.46
C TYR A 361 4.72 0.16 17.61
N ARG A 362 5.37 0.49 18.73
CA ARG A 362 5.53 -0.42 19.88
C ARG A 362 4.22 -0.68 20.63
N TYR A 363 3.41 0.36 20.84
CA TYR A 363 2.24 0.30 21.72
C TYR A 363 0.91 0.12 20.98
N VAL A 364 0.85 0.38 19.68
CA VAL A 364 -0.40 0.29 18.90
C VAL A 364 -0.26 -0.74 17.78
N GLU A 365 0.70 -0.55 16.87
CA GLU A 365 0.81 -1.45 15.72
C GLU A 365 1.20 -2.88 16.11
N LEU A 366 2.27 -3.05 16.89
CA LEU A 366 2.80 -4.37 17.21
C LEU A 366 1.83 -5.23 18.04
N PRO A 367 1.14 -4.70 19.08
CA PRO A 367 0.11 -5.44 19.80
C PRO A 367 -1.07 -5.85 18.89
N MET A 368 -1.52 -4.96 18.00
CA MET A 368 -2.62 -5.25 17.08
C MET A 368 -2.24 -6.27 16.02
N GLN A 369 -1.03 -6.20 15.46
CA GLN A 369 -0.53 -7.24 14.56
C GLN A 369 -0.39 -8.60 15.27
N ARG A 370 0.00 -8.64 16.55
CA ARG A 370 0.03 -9.88 17.36
C ARG A 370 -1.37 -10.44 17.55
N LEU A 371 -2.35 -9.60 17.87
CA LEU A 371 -3.75 -9.98 18.00
C LEU A 371 -4.31 -10.53 16.68
N GLY A 372 -4.08 -9.83 15.57
CA GLY A 372 -4.51 -10.27 14.25
C GLY A 372 -3.95 -11.62 13.85
N ARG A 373 -2.70 -11.93 14.20
CA ARG A 373 -2.13 -13.28 14.00
C ARG A 373 -2.90 -14.34 14.79
N ARG A 374 -3.28 -14.07 16.04
CA ARG A 374 -4.07 -15.02 16.85
C ARG A 374 -5.46 -15.24 16.25
N VAL A 375 -6.14 -14.17 15.85
CA VAL A 375 -7.48 -14.24 15.25
C VAL A 375 -7.47 -14.97 13.90
N ALA A 376 -6.45 -14.74 13.07
CA ALA A 376 -6.32 -15.38 11.76
C ALA A 376 -6.08 -16.90 11.84
N HIS A 377 -5.63 -17.43 12.98
CA HIS A 377 -5.42 -18.86 13.21
C HIS A 377 -6.60 -19.54 13.92
N TRP A 378 -7.69 -18.82 14.20
CA TRP A 378 -8.87 -19.41 14.85
C TRP A 378 -9.67 -20.27 13.86
N PRO A 379 -9.85 -21.58 14.13
CA PRO A 379 -10.59 -22.48 13.25
C PRO A 379 -11.98 -21.92 12.93
N SER A 380 -12.32 -21.85 11.65
CA SER A 380 -13.68 -21.51 11.23
C SER A 380 -14.60 -22.65 11.67
N ALA A 381 -15.78 -22.38 12.21
CA ALA A 381 -16.72 -23.42 12.69
C ALA A 381 -17.11 -24.49 11.65
N GLY A 382 -16.80 -24.27 10.36
CA GLY A 382 -16.95 -25.26 9.29
C GLY A 382 -15.82 -26.29 9.16
N ASP A 383 -14.63 -26.03 9.70
CA ASP A 383 -13.48 -26.98 9.66
C ASP A 383 -13.61 -28.07 10.74
N SER A 384 -14.37 -27.78 11.80
CA SER A 384 -14.66 -28.71 12.90
C SER A 384 -15.60 -29.85 12.48
N ALA A 385 -16.37 -29.67 11.41
CA ALA A 385 -17.34 -30.67 10.94
C ALA A 385 -16.70 -31.74 10.02
N LEU A 386 -15.52 -31.48 9.46
CA LEU A 386 -14.80 -32.41 8.57
C LEU A 386 -13.69 -33.21 9.28
N SER A 387 -13.49 -32.98 10.58
CA SER A 387 -12.44 -33.61 11.39
C SER A 387 -12.99 -34.55 12.48
N ALA A 388 -14.24 -35.01 12.34
CA ALA A 388 -14.73 -36.14 13.13
C ALA A 388 -13.99 -37.42 12.69
N PRO A 389 -13.24 -38.11 13.58
CA PRO A 389 -12.57 -39.35 13.22
C PRO A 389 -13.62 -40.41 12.90
N SER A 390 -13.58 -40.99 11.71
CA SER A 390 -14.28 -42.23 11.40
C SER A 390 -13.78 -43.32 12.35
N ALA A 391 -14.61 -43.69 13.32
CA ALA A 391 -14.33 -44.77 14.24
C ALA A 391 -14.26 -46.10 13.48
N GLY A 392 -13.13 -46.81 13.64
CA GLY A 392 -13.08 -48.27 13.67
C GLY A 392 -12.95 -49.02 12.34
N VAL A 393 -11.71 -49.25 11.90
CA VAL A 393 -11.32 -50.53 11.30
C VAL A 393 -9.97 -50.94 11.89
N SER A 394 -9.98 -51.96 12.75
CA SER A 394 -8.78 -52.56 13.35
C SER A 394 -7.95 -53.31 12.28
N PRO A 395 -6.62 -53.27 12.32
CA PRO A 395 -5.80 -54.05 11.40
C PRO A 395 -5.73 -55.51 11.85
N VAL A 396 -6.08 -56.41 10.92
CA VAL A 396 -5.89 -57.86 11.03
C VAL A 396 -4.40 -58.16 11.17
N LYS A 397 -4.03 -58.89 12.24
CA LYS A 397 -2.68 -59.44 12.44
C LYS A 397 -2.41 -60.52 11.38
N SER A 398 -1.40 -60.30 10.53
CA SER A 398 -0.87 -61.33 9.63
C SER A 398 -0.03 -62.34 10.42
N SER A 399 -0.56 -63.55 10.61
CA SER A 399 0.22 -64.71 11.06
C SER A 399 1.08 -65.23 9.90
N SER A 400 2.39 -65.27 10.10
CA SER A 400 3.37 -65.91 9.20
C SER A 400 3.14 -67.43 9.15
N PHE A 401 2.73 -67.94 8.00
CA PHE A 401 2.65 -69.36 7.70
C PHE A 401 3.95 -69.80 7.01
N SER A 402 4.71 -70.67 7.67
CA SER A 402 5.85 -71.40 7.15
C SER A 402 5.39 -72.52 6.21
N LEU A 403 5.96 -72.58 5.00
CA LEU A 403 5.76 -73.70 4.07
C LEU A 403 6.85 -74.78 4.27
N PRO A 404 6.50 -76.08 4.26
CA PRO A 404 7.46 -77.17 4.12
C PRO A 404 7.72 -77.54 2.65
N THR A 405 8.99 -77.81 2.36
CA THR A 405 9.63 -78.71 1.38
C THR A 405 8.86 -79.25 0.16
N GLY A 406 9.51 -79.13 -1.01
CA GLY A 406 9.33 -79.95 -2.21
C GLY A 406 10.49 -79.74 -3.17
#